data_AF-A0A2V6KFB5-F1
#
_entry.id   AF-A0A2V6KFB5-F1
#
_cell.length_a   1.000
_cell.length_b   1.000
_cell.length_c   1.000
_cell.angle_alpha   90.00
_cell.angle_beta   90.00
_cell.angle_gamma   90.00
#
_symmetry.space_group_name_H-M   'P 1'
#
loop_
_entity.id
_entity.type
_entity.pdbx_description
1 polymer ?
#
loop_
_entity_poly.entity_id
_entity_poly.type
_entity_poly.pdbx_seq_one_letter_code
_entity_poly.pdbx_strand_id
1 'polypeptide(L)' 'MYENTEFTLSRDCEAIQIPSGQKTTIPAGTQGVVTQSLGGSYTVATYQGLARVTE' A
#
# COMPACT_ATOMS: atom_id res chain seq x y z
N MET A 1 18.28 -9.63 5.49
CA MET A 1 17.41 -8.55 5.99
C MET A 1 16.41 -8.30 4.88
N TYR A 2 15.11 -8.46 5.12
CA TYR A 2 14.13 -8.17 4.07
C TYR A 2 14.13 -6.65 3.86
N GLU A 3 14.66 -6.21 2.73
CA GLU A 3 14.65 -4.80 2.36
C GLU A 3 13.21 -4.35 2.19
N ASN A 4 12.83 -3.38 3.01
CA ASN A 4 11.62 -2.59 2.84
C ASN A 4 11.63 -2.02 1.41
N THR A 5 10.76 -2.51 0.53
CA THR A 5 10.72 -2.06 -0.86
C THR A 5 9.98 -0.73 -0.92
N GLU A 6 10.73 0.35 -1.06
CA GLU A 6 10.19 1.70 -1.27
C GLU A 6 9.55 1.81 -2.66
N PHE A 7 8.45 2.54 -2.75
CA PHE A 7 7.78 2.81 -4.03
C PHE A 7 7.17 4.22 -4.05
N THR A 8 6.92 4.71 -5.26
CA THR A 8 6.07 5.88 -5.50
C THR A 8 4.92 5.45 -6.41
N LEU A 9 3.69 5.76 -6.04
CA LEU A 9 2.54 5.46 -6.89
C LEU A 9 2.61 6.29 -8.18
N SER A 10 2.48 5.63 -9.33
CA SER A 10 2.40 6.29 -10.63
C SER A 10 0.98 6.77 -10.98
N ARG A 11 -0.02 6.28 -10.25
CA ARG A 11 -1.45 6.58 -10.42
C ARG A 11 -2.19 6.46 -9.10
N ASP A 12 -3.39 7.01 -9.04
CA ASP A 12 -4.30 6.77 -7.93
C ASP A 12 -4.55 5.26 -7.78
N CYS A 13 -4.42 4.76 -6.56
CA CYS A 13 -4.52 3.35 -6.25
C CYS A 13 -5.67 3.12 -5.27
N GLU A 14 -6.62 2.28 -5.64
CA GLU A 14 -7.62 1.79 -4.69
C GLU A 14 -6.94 0.82 -3.72
N ALA A 15 -7.25 0.96 -2.43
CA ALA A 15 -6.69 0.13 -1.38
C ALA A 15 -7.73 -0.09 -0.28
N ILE A 16 -7.49 -1.09 0.57
CA ILE A 16 -8.29 -1.39 1.75
C ILE A 16 -7.48 -1.04 2.99
N GLN A 17 -7.94 -0.09 3.80
CA GLN A 17 -7.25 0.26 5.04
C GLN A 17 -7.23 -0.90 6.03
N ILE A 18 -6.10 -1.07 6.71
CA ILE A 18 -5.91 -2.05 7.77
C ILE A 18 -5.84 -1.31 9.11
N PRO A 19 -6.60 -1.71 10.15
CA PRO A 19 -7.49 -2.87 10.24
C PRO A 19 -8.96 -2.59 9.87
N SER A 20 -9.32 -1.35 9.50
CA SER A 20 -10.72 -0.93 9.37
C SER A 20 -11.50 -1.64 8.26
N GLY A 21 -10.82 -2.14 7.22
CA GLY A 21 -11.45 -2.75 6.06
C GLY A 21 -12.12 -1.75 5.10
N GLN A 22 -11.98 -0.44 5.34
CA GLN A 22 -12.59 0.58 4.50
C GLN A 22 -11.84 0.76 3.18
N LYS A 23 -12.59 0.96 2.09
CA LYS A 23 -12.03 1.37 0.81
C LYS A 23 -11.47 2.79 0.92
N THR A 24 -10.26 2.97 0.43
CA THR A 24 -9.62 4.28 0.30
C THR A 24 -8.93 4.38 -1.05
N THR A 25 -8.65 5.61 -1.48
CA THR A 25 -7.83 5.90 -2.65
C THR A 25 -6.55 6.56 -2.17
N ILE A 26 -5.42 5.95 -2.50
CA ILE A 26 -4.10 6.52 -2.26
C ILE A 26 -3.72 7.32 -3.51
N PRO A 27 -3.48 8.65 -3.40
CA PRO A 27 -3.19 9.48 -4.56
C PRO A 27 -1.89 9.09 -5.27
N ALA A 28 -1.84 9.32 -6.59
CA ALA A 28 -0.60 9.28 -7.36
C ALA A 28 0.48 10.17 -6.73
N GLY A 29 1.73 9.76 -6.85
CA GLY A 29 2.88 10.43 -6.23
C GLY A 29 3.07 10.10 -4.75
N THR A 30 2.15 9.36 -4.11
CA THR A 30 2.34 8.93 -2.73
C THR A 30 3.51 7.96 -2.63
N GLN A 31 4.45 8.28 -1.74
CA GLN A 31 5.55 7.41 -1.37
C GLN A 31 5.10 6.44 -0.28
N GLY A 32 5.60 5.21 -0.37
CA GLY A 32 5.31 4.19 0.61
C GLY A 32 6.33 3.08 0.63
N VAL A 33 6.10 2.13 1.54
CA VAL A 33 6.94 0.95 1.72
C VAL A 33 6.06 -0.29 1.65
N VAL A 34 6.43 -1.27 0.83
CA VAL A 34 5.84 -2.61 0.89
C VAL A 34 6.39 -3.31 2.14
N THR A 35 5.52 -3.58 3.11
CA THR A 35 5.89 -4.25 4.36
C THR A 35 5.69 -5.76 4.29
N GLN A 36 4.74 -6.22 3.46
CA GLN A 36 4.44 -7.63 3.27
C GLN A 36 3.93 -7.89 1.85
N SER A 37 4.27 -9.06 1.30
CA SER A 37 3.76 -9.56 0.03
C SER A 37 3.13 -10.93 0.25
N LEU A 38 1.87 -11.11 -0.13
CA LEU A 38 1.13 -12.35 0.01
C LEU A 38 0.43 -12.68 -1.31
N GLY A 39 1.11 -13.44 -2.17
CA GLY A 39 0.58 -14.12 -3.35
C GLY A 39 -0.54 -13.39 -4.12
N GLY A 40 -0.32 -12.15 -4.53
CA GLY A 40 -1.30 -11.31 -5.25
C GLY A 40 -1.82 -10.11 -4.46
N SER A 41 -1.36 -9.92 -3.23
CA SER A 41 -1.63 -8.71 -2.44
C SER A 41 -0.39 -8.19 -1.73
N TYR A 42 -0.36 -6.89 -1.53
CA TYR A 42 0.70 -6.15 -0.88
C TYR A 42 0.13 -5.38 0.31
N THR A 43 0.80 -5.46 1.45
CA THR A 43 0.58 -4.50 2.54
C THR A 43 1.55 -3.36 2.34
N VAL A 44 1.02 -2.15 2.19
CA VAL A 44 1.80 -0.93 2.02
C VAL A 44 1.62 -0.01 3.21
N ALA A 45 2.72 0.60 3.65
CA ALA A 45 2.73 1.68 4.62
C ALA A 45 2.93 3.01 3.90
N THR A 46 2.03 3.96 4.14
CA THR A 46 2.09 5.34 3.60
C THR A 46 1.84 6.34 4.72
N TYR A 47 1.86 7.64 4.40
CA TYR A 47 1.45 8.69 5.35
C TYR A 47 -0.03 8.56 5.80
N GLN A 48 -0.86 7.82 5.05
CA GLN A 48 -2.26 7.53 5.40
C GLN A 48 -2.42 6.29 6.29
N GLY A 49 -1.31 5.64 6.66
CA GLY A 49 -1.29 4.41 7.44
C GLY A 49 -1.08 3.15 6.59
N LEU A 50 -1.54 2.01 7.12
CA LEU A 50 -1.43 0.71 6.45
C LEU A 50 -2.63 0.45 5.55
N ALA A 51 -2.36 -0.02 4.34
CA ALA A 51 -3.40 -0.43 3.41
C ALA A 51 -2.98 -1.70 2.66
N ARG A 52 -3.96 -2.53 2.31
CA ARG A 52 -3.80 -3.66 1.41
C ARG A 52 -4.13 -3.22 -0.02
N VAL A 53 -3.20 -3.47 -0.93
CA VAL A 53 -3.38 -3.33 -2.38
C VAL A 53 -3.39 -4.73 -2.98
N THR A 54 -4.29 -5.00 -3.90
CA THR A 54 -4.32 -6.24 -4.68
C THR A 54 -3.95 -5.90 -6.11
N GLU A 55 -3.28 -6.83 -6.79
CA GLU A 55 -3.07 -6.73 -8.24
C GLU A 55 -4.41 -6.74 -9.01
#